data_AF-A0AA87C7G6-F1
#
_entry.id   AF-A0AA87C7G6-F1
#
_cell.length_a   1.000
_cell.length_b   1.000
_cell.length_c   1.000
_cell.angle_alpha   90.00
_cell.angle_beta   90.00
_cell.angle_gamma   90.00
#
_symmetry.space_group_name_H-M   'P 1'
#
loop_
_entity.id
_entity.type
_entity.pdbx_description
1 polymer ?
#
loop_
_entity_poly.entity_id
_entity_poly.type
_entity_poly.pdbx_seq_one_letter_code
_entity_poly.pdbx_strand_id
1 'polypeptide(L)'
;MALTLAGAVLTNDVFANDRLVATQTTDGKNENILTSEVLKPSSGNVLVGIKGEFVAPHQQSILDAINAICKEAADEGLVDKYVPIKWSTDLEKAAFARATEASITMDHTRLSSKDLWSAFPTSNSIMGENLAWNHDGFLKAIEQWRAEKADYVKKKIVVQTTGNLVTMSR
;
A
#
# COMPACT_ATOMS: atom_id res chain seq x y z
N MET A 1 27.14 -4.80 48.30
CA MET A 1 26.37 -5.66 47.39
C MET A 1 24.94 -5.16 47.36
N ALA A 2 24.54 -4.52 46.26
CA ALA A 2 23.14 -4.19 45.99
C ALA A 2 22.95 -4.48 44.49
N LEU A 3 22.25 -5.57 44.19
CA LEU A 3 21.88 -5.96 42.84
C LEU A 3 20.58 -5.21 42.54
N THR A 4 20.65 -4.15 41.73
CA THR A 4 19.45 -3.45 41.27
C THR A 4 19.10 -4.02 39.91
N LEU A 5 18.07 -4.87 39.90
CA LEU A 5 17.47 -5.42 38.68
C LEU A 5 16.69 -4.28 38.01
N ALA A 6 17.30 -3.58 37.06
CA ALA A 6 16.58 -2.67 36.19
C ALA A 6 15.73 -3.51 35.23
N GLY A 7 14.44 -3.64 35.54
CA GLY A 7 13.46 -4.22 34.63
C GLY A 7 13.45 -3.40 33.35
N ALA A 8 13.87 -4.02 32.24
CA ALA A 8 13.56 -3.52 30.93
C ALA A 8 12.04 -3.66 30.76
N VAL A 9 11.32 -2.54 30.88
CA VAL A 9 9.98 -2.44 30.28
C VAL A 9 10.22 -2.52 28.78
N LEU A 10 10.06 -3.72 28.22
CA LEU A 10 9.89 -3.87 26.78
C LEU A 10 8.51 -3.26 26.48
N THR A 11 8.50 -2.03 26.00
CA THR A 11 7.32 -1.46 25.37
C THR A 11 6.96 -2.39 24.20
N ASN A 12 5.78 -3.00 24.25
CA ASN A 12 5.28 -3.91 23.21
C ASN A 12 4.91 -3.22 21.90
N ASP A 13 5.33 -1.98 21.71
CA ASP A 13 5.01 -1.19 20.52
C ASP A 13 6.08 -1.45 19.45
N VAL A 14 6.03 -2.66 18.86
CA VAL A 14 6.69 -2.91 17.58
C VAL A 14 5.84 -2.22 16.52
N PHE A 15 6.18 -0.98 16.17
CA PHE A 15 5.57 -0.31 15.02
C PHE A 15 5.81 -1.15 13.77
N ALA A 16 4.83 -1.26 12.88
CA ALA A 16 4.97 -2.02 11.63
C ALA A 16 6.21 -1.60 10.81
N ASN A 17 6.65 -0.34 10.98
CA ASN A 17 7.85 0.22 10.37
C ASN A 17 9.14 -0.51 10.82
N ASP A 18 9.28 -0.90 12.09
CA ASP A 18 10.50 -1.53 12.63
C ASP A 18 10.83 -2.89 11.98
N ARG A 19 9.84 -3.55 11.37
CA ARG A 19 10.06 -4.83 10.67
C ARG A 19 10.63 -4.67 9.26
N LEU A 20 10.70 -3.43 8.74
CA LEU A 20 11.05 -3.14 7.35
C LEU A 20 12.28 -2.24 7.21
N VAL A 21 12.59 -1.45 8.24
CA VAL A 21 13.77 -0.59 8.27
C VAL A 21 14.96 -1.28 8.93
N ALA A 22 16.12 -1.17 8.29
CA ALA A 22 17.39 -1.41 8.97
C ALA A 22 17.88 -0.10 9.57
N THR A 23 18.25 -0.08 10.86
CA THR A 23 18.96 1.05 11.43
C THR A 23 20.37 1.09 10.85
N GLN A 24 20.71 2.18 10.17
CA GLN A 24 22.04 2.41 9.60
C GLN A 24 22.61 3.72 10.14
N THR A 25 23.92 3.73 10.41
CA THR A 25 24.60 4.96 10.82
C THR A 25 25.05 5.74 9.60
N THR A 26 24.46 6.92 9.39
CA THR A 26 24.86 7.88 8.35
C THR A 26 25.32 9.18 9.03
N ASP A 27 26.52 9.66 8.72
CA ASP A 27 27.12 10.88 9.32
C ASP A 27 27.09 10.90 10.86
N GLY A 28 27.30 9.75 11.50
CA GLY A 28 27.28 9.60 12.96
C GLY A 28 25.88 9.61 13.59
N LYS A 29 24.81 9.60 12.79
CA LYS A 29 23.42 9.48 13.25
C LYS A 29 22.83 8.14 12.85
N ASN A 30 22.06 7.55 13.75
CA ASN A 30 21.29 6.34 13.47
C ASN A 30 20.00 6.73 12.76
N GLU A 31 19.83 6.25 11.53
CA GLU A 31 18.67 6.49 10.69
C GLU A 31 18.00 5.16 10.37
N ASN A 32 16.67 5.14 10.32
CA ASN A 32 15.90 3.98 9.91
C ASN A 32 15.76 4.01 8.39
N ILE A 33 16.41 3.06 7.70
CA ILE A 33 16.51 3.04 6.24
C ILE A 33 15.72 1.87 5.66
N LEU A 34 14.79 2.18 4.75
CA LEU A 34 14.23 1.22 3.81
C LEU A 34 15.22 1.05 2.66
N THR A 35 15.82 -0.14 2.56
CA THR A 35 16.85 -0.40 1.55
C THR A 35 16.24 -0.51 0.17
N SER A 36 16.93 0.05 -0.82
CA SER A 36 16.63 -0.14 -2.24
C SER A 36 16.61 -1.63 -2.60
N GLU A 37 15.72 -2.01 -3.52
CA GLU A 37 15.66 -3.35 -4.14
C GLU A 37 16.98 -3.77 -4.81
N VAL A 38 17.81 -2.79 -5.20
CA VAL A 38 19.12 -3.01 -5.81
C VAL A 38 20.21 -2.20 -5.10
N LEU A 39 21.39 -2.79 -4.99
CA LEU A 39 22.57 -2.12 -4.41
C LEU A 39 23.34 -1.27 -5.42
N LYS A 40 23.06 -1.42 -6.71
CA LYS A 40 23.68 -0.66 -7.80
C LYS A 40 22.60 -0.23 -8.78
N PRO A 41 22.54 1.05 -9.18
CA PRO A 41 21.59 1.48 -10.19
C PRO A 41 21.97 0.89 -11.55
N SER A 42 20.98 0.61 -12.40
CA SER A 42 21.21 0.28 -13.80
C SER A 42 21.74 1.50 -14.56
N SER A 43 22.31 1.27 -15.75
CA SER A 43 22.76 2.37 -16.62
C SER A 43 21.65 3.40 -16.83
N GLY A 44 21.99 4.69 -16.71
CA GLY A 44 21.05 5.81 -16.80
C GLY A 44 20.25 6.12 -15.53
N ASN A 45 20.37 5.31 -14.47
CA ASN A 45 19.70 5.54 -13.19
C ASN A 45 20.69 5.92 -12.08
N VAL A 46 20.18 6.52 -11.00
CA VAL A 46 20.92 6.80 -9.76
C VAL A 46 20.12 6.29 -8.57
N LEU A 47 20.80 5.93 -7.48
CA LEU A 47 20.14 5.64 -6.21
C LEU A 47 19.96 6.95 -5.44
N VAL A 48 18.71 7.23 -5.05
CA VAL A 48 18.34 8.44 -4.30
C VAL A 48 17.70 8.03 -2.99
N GLY A 49 18.22 8.54 -1.88
CA GLY A 49 17.58 8.43 -0.57
C GLY A 49 16.52 9.52 -0.43
N ILE A 50 15.29 9.13 -0.08
CA ILE A 50 14.19 10.06 0.18
C ILE A 50 13.92 10.06 1.68
N LYS A 51 14.06 11.23 2.31
CA LYS A 51 13.75 11.41 3.73
C LYS A 51 12.26 11.69 3.88
N GLY A 52 11.61 10.95 4.77
CA GLY A 52 10.20 11.12 5.07
C GLY A 52 9.78 10.26 6.26
N GLU A 53 8.50 10.35 6.59
CA GLU A 53 7.86 9.54 7.62
C GLU A 53 6.69 8.80 7.01
N PHE A 54 6.52 7.54 7.41
CA PHE A 54 5.33 6.78 7.09
C PHE A 54 4.37 6.75 8.25
N VAL A 55 3.10 6.99 7.96
CA VAL A 55 2.01 6.71 8.88
C VAL A 55 1.95 5.20 9.09
N ALA A 56 2.04 4.76 10.35
CA ALA A 56 1.92 3.35 10.70
C ALA A 56 0.48 2.85 10.41
N PRO A 57 0.30 1.77 9.62
CA PRO A 57 -1.03 1.25 9.34
C PRO A 57 -1.63 0.57 10.56
N HIS A 58 -2.86 0.93 10.93
CA HIS A 58 -3.66 0.13 11.85
C HIS A 58 -4.35 -0.98 11.06
N GLN A 59 -3.62 -2.09 10.85
CA GLN A 59 -3.95 -3.16 9.91
C GLN A 59 -5.39 -3.68 10.06
N GLN A 60 -5.86 -3.89 11.29
CA GLN A 60 -7.22 -4.39 11.53
C GLN A 60 -8.28 -3.42 11.04
N SER A 61 -8.15 -2.12 11.32
CA SER A 61 -9.13 -1.12 10.88
C SER A 61 -9.16 -0.97 9.36
N ILE A 62 -8.00 -1.11 8.69
CA ILE A 62 -7.92 -1.09 7.24
C ILE A 62 -8.62 -2.31 6.64
N LEU A 63 -8.32 -3.51 7.17
CA LEU A 63 -8.98 -4.74 6.74
C LEU A 63 -10.49 -4.69 6.95
N ASP A 64 -10.95 -4.23 8.11
CA ASP A 64 -12.38 -4.13 8.43
C ASP A 64 -13.09 -3.19 7.46
N ALA A 65 -12.50 -2.02 7.18
CA ALA A 65 -13.07 -1.05 6.24
C ALA A 65 -13.17 -1.62 4.82
N ILE A 66 -12.11 -2.25 4.31
CA ILE A 66 -12.12 -2.83 2.96
C ILE A 66 -13.07 -4.03 2.88
N ASN A 67 -13.07 -4.90 3.88
CA ASN A 67 -13.95 -6.06 3.92
C ASN A 67 -15.43 -5.66 4.02
N ALA A 68 -15.76 -4.58 4.74
CA ALA A 68 -17.11 -4.03 4.76
C ALA A 68 -17.55 -3.58 3.35
N ILE A 69 -16.66 -2.94 2.60
CA ILE A 69 -16.90 -2.53 1.20
C ILE A 69 -17.10 -3.75 0.29
N CYS A 70 -16.23 -4.75 0.40
CA CYS A 70 -16.35 -5.99 -0.39
C CYS A 70 -17.65 -6.73 -0.08
N LYS A 71 -18.07 -6.74 1.19
CA LYS A 71 -19.34 -7.33 1.61
C LYS A 71 -20.52 -6.54 1.04
N GLU A 72 -20.49 -5.22 1.17
CA GLU A 72 -21.53 -4.33 0.61
C GLU A 72 -21.69 -4.55 -0.90
N ALA A 73 -20.58 -4.62 -1.65
CA ALA A 73 -20.63 -4.86 -3.09
C ALA A 73 -21.26 -6.22 -3.45
N ALA A 74 -21.04 -7.26 -2.63
CA ALA A 74 -21.67 -8.56 -2.83
C ALA A 74 -23.16 -8.53 -2.46
N ASP A 75 -23.52 -7.88 -1.35
CA ASP A 75 -24.91 -7.73 -0.90
C ASP A 75 -25.75 -6.94 -1.93
N GLU A 76 -25.14 -5.98 -2.64
CA GLU A 76 -25.74 -5.23 -3.74
C GLU A 76 -25.67 -5.93 -5.12
N GLY A 77 -25.07 -7.13 -5.21
CA GLY A 77 -24.94 -7.87 -6.47
C GLY A 77 -24.00 -7.21 -7.49
N LEU A 78 -23.07 -6.37 -7.05
CA LEU A 78 -22.03 -5.78 -7.91
C LEU A 78 -20.93 -6.78 -8.23
N VAL A 79 -20.68 -7.73 -7.33
CA VAL A 79 -19.77 -8.87 -7.48
C VAL A 79 -20.48 -10.18 -7.12
N ASP A 80 -20.01 -11.31 -7.65
CA ASP A 80 -20.69 -12.60 -7.52
C ASP A 80 -20.74 -13.14 -6.08
N LYS A 81 -19.69 -12.87 -5.30
CA LYS A 81 -19.58 -13.34 -3.91
C LYS A 81 -18.64 -12.46 -3.09
N TYR A 82 -18.91 -12.40 -1.79
CA TYR A 82 -17.99 -11.84 -0.81
C TYR A 82 -16.89 -12.85 -0.46
N VAL A 83 -15.63 -12.41 -0.53
CA VAL A 83 -14.47 -13.14 -0.02
C VAL A 83 -13.65 -12.18 0.83
N PRO A 84 -13.48 -12.43 2.15
CA PRO A 84 -12.68 -11.56 3.00
C PRO A 84 -11.22 -11.52 2.54
N ILE A 85 -10.69 -10.31 2.39
CA ILE A 85 -9.26 -10.10 2.16
C ILE A 85 -8.48 -10.28 3.46
N LYS A 86 -7.20 -10.64 3.31
CA LYS A 86 -6.25 -10.83 4.40
C LYS A 86 -5.05 -9.91 4.20
N TRP A 87 -4.49 -9.43 5.30
CA TRP A 87 -3.24 -8.67 5.23
C TRP A 87 -2.11 -9.55 4.72
N SER A 88 -1.23 -8.98 3.91
CA SER A 88 -0.01 -9.62 3.46
C SER A 88 1.16 -8.70 3.76
N THR A 89 2.07 -9.16 4.62
CA THR A 89 3.28 -8.42 4.96
C THR A 89 4.10 -8.11 3.72
N ASP A 90 4.14 -9.00 2.72
CA ASP A 90 4.91 -8.78 1.50
C ASP A 90 4.27 -7.72 0.59
N LEU A 91 2.93 -7.63 0.57
CA LEU A 91 2.23 -6.53 -0.12
C LEU A 91 2.42 -5.19 0.61
N GLU A 92 2.46 -5.21 1.93
CA GLU A 92 2.79 -4.04 2.74
C GLU A 92 4.20 -3.51 2.40
N LYS A 93 5.22 -4.38 2.27
CA LYS A 93 6.58 -3.94 1.86
C LYS A 93 6.57 -3.30 0.47
N ALA A 94 5.86 -3.90 -0.48
CA ALA A 94 5.71 -3.35 -1.83
C ALA A 94 5.01 -1.99 -1.77
N ALA A 95 3.96 -1.85 -0.97
CA ALA A 95 3.22 -0.60 -0.78
C ALA A 95 4.10 0.53 -0.23
N PHE A 96 5.06 0.27 0.66
CA PHE A 96 6.00 1.29 1.14
C PHE A 96 6.93 1.81 0.03
N ALA A 97 7.51 0.90 -0.76
CA ALA A 97 8.34 1.27 -1.90
C ALA A 97 7.51 2.07 -2.92
N ARG A 98 6.31 1.60 -3.22
CA ARG A 98 5.39 2.24 -4.17
C ARG A 98 4.86 3.59 -3.69
N ALA A 99 4.54 3.75 -2.41
CA ALA A 99 4.12 5.03 -1.84
C ALA A 99 5.24 6.08 -1.94
N THR A 100 6.50 5.67 -1.77
CA THR A 100 7.67 6.54 -1.98
C THR A 100 7.74 6.99 -3.42
N GLU A 101 7.65 6.07 -4.39
CA GLU A 101 7.70 6.40 -5.82
C GLU A 101 6.51 7.28 -6.23
N ALA A 102 5.28 6.92 -5.83
CA ALA A 102 4.05 7.61 -6.12
C ALA A 102 3.96 9.01 -5.49
N SER A 103 4.71 9.28 -4.41
CA SER A 103 4.83 10.63 -3.85
C SER A 103 5.52 11.61 -4.80
N ILE A 104 6.30 11.11 -5.76
CA ILE A 104 7.03 11.89 -6.76
C ILE A 104 6.34 11.81 -8.12
N THR A 105 5.98 10.61 -8.57
CA THR A 105 5.40 10.41 -9.91
C THR A 105 3.95 10.88 -10.00
N MET A 106 3.23 10.86 -8.87
CA MET A 106 1.77 11.01 -8.83
C MET A 106 1.04 10.06 -9.83
N ASP A 107 1.61 8.88 -10.06
CA ASP A 107 1.15 7.95 -11.10
C ASP A 107 1.55 6.49 -10.78
N HIS A 108 0.91 5.53 -11.45
CA HIS A 108 1.20 4.09 -11.41
C HIS A 108 2.48 3.70 -12.18
N THR A 109 3.52 4.50 -11.98
CA THR A 109 4.80 4.38 -12.69
C THR A 109 5.94 4.23 -11.68
N ARG A 110 6.92 3.37 -11.99
CA ARG A 110 8.15 3.21 -11.20
C ARG A 110 9.05 4.43 -11.40
N LEU A 111 9.82 4.82 -10.37
CA LEU A 111 10.90 5.81 -10.56
C LEU A 111 12.12 5.19 -11.26
N SER A 112 12.25 3.87 -11.16
CA SER A 112 13.15 3.11 -12.01
C SER A 112 12.54 2.90 -13.41
N SER A 113 13.36 2.47 -14.37
CA SER A 113 12.90 2.07 -15.70
C SER A 113 12.26 0.67 -15.74
N LYS A 114 11.82 0.14 -14.59
CA LYS A 114 11.23 -1.21 -14.48
C LYS A 114 9.72 -1.16 -14.64
N ASP A 115 9.16 -2.32 -14.95
CA ASP A 115 7.71 -2.54 -14.93
C ASP A 115 7.12 -2.31 -13.51
N LEU A 116 5.89 -1.81 -13.45
CA LEU A 116 5.16 -1.56 -12.21
C LEU A 116 5.09 -2.82 -11.34
N TRP A 117 4.72 -3.95 -11.94
CA TRP A 117 4.46 -5.20 -11.23
C TRP A 117 5.72 -5.83 -10.66
N SER A 118 6.90 -5.39 -11.11
CA SER A 118 8.18 -5.81 -10.54
C SER A 118 8.38 -5.35 -9.08
N ALA A 119 7.57 -4.44 -8.56
CA ALA A 119 7.61 -4.02 -7.16
C ALA A 119 6.92 -5.02 -6.21
N PHE A 120 6.11 -5.94 -6.75
CA PHE A 120 5.25 -6.82 -5.96
C PHE A 120 5.76 -8.28 -5.94
N PRO A 121 5.37 -9.09 -4.93
CA PRO A 121 5.77 -10.48 -4.83
C PRO A 121 5.23 -11.32 -5.99
N THR A 122 6.10 -12.12 -6.62
CA THR A 122 5.76 -12.95 -7.79
C THR A 122 4.84 -14.13 -7.48
N SER A 123 4.73 -14.54 -6.22
CA SER A 123 3.90 -15.67 -5.77
C SER A 123 2.41 -15.35 -5.65
N ASN A 124 2.03 -14.08 -5.78
CA ASN A 124 0.65 -13.65 -5.72
C ASN A 124 0.19 -13.25 -7.14
N SER A 125 -1.02 -13.64 -7.52
CA SER A 125 -1.68 -13.01 -8.67
C SER A 125 -2.06 -11.59 -8.25
N ILE A 126 -1.17 -10.63 -8.49
CA ILE A 126 -1.39 -9.22 -8.19
C ILE A 126 -2.34 -8.66 -9.24
N MET A 127 -3.47 -8.12 -8.80
CA MET A 127 -4.55 -7.69 -9.69
C MET A 127 -4.80 -6.18 -9.68
N GLY A 128 -4.03 -5.40 -8.91
CA GLY A 128 -4.19 -3.95 -8.88
C GLY A 128 -3.35 -3.24 -7.82
N GLU A 129 -3.19 -1.94 -8.02
CA GLU A 129 -2.66 -0.97 -7.07
C GLU A 129 -3.69 0.16 -6.95
N ASN A 130 -4.01 0.59 -5.73
CA ASN A 130 -4.81 1.79 -5.50
C ASN A 130 -3.93 2.84 -4.82
N LEU A 131 -3.92 4.05 -5.39
CA LEU A 131 -3.18 5.19 -4.86
C LEU A 131 -4.14 6.26 -4.35
N ALA A 132 -3.73 6.99 -3.32
CA ALA A 132 -4.46 8.15 -2.82
C ALA A 132 -3.48 9.21 -2.34
N TRP A 133 -3.67 10.44 -2.82
CA TRP A 133 -2.96 11.63 -2.33
C TRP A 133 -3.91 12.40 -1.43
N ASN A 134 -3.79 12.20 -0.12
CA ASN A 134 -4.54 12.93 0.90
C ASN A 134 -3.67 13.12 2.16
N HIS A 135 -4.17 13.91 3.11
CA HIS A 135 -3.47 14.22 4.37
C HIS A 135 -4.16 13.64 5.61
N ASP A 136 -5.25 12.88 5.44
CA ASP A 136 -6.10 12.40 6.53
C ASP A 136 -5.90 10.88 6.82
N GLY A 137 -5.03 10.23 6.06
CA GLY A 137 -4.58 8.86 6.31
C GLY A 137 -5.40 7.77 5.61
N PHE A 138 -5.17 6.52 6.03
CA PHE A 138 -5.65 5.33 5.32
C PHE A 138 -7.17 5.22 5.21
N LEU A 139 -7.92 5.55 6.26
CA LEU A 139 -9.38 5.47 6.22
C LEU A 139 -9.98 6.50 5.26
N LYS A 140 -9.36 7.68 5.12
CA LYS A 140 -9.76 8.66 4.12
C LYS A 140 -9.50 8.16 2.70
N ALA A 141 -8.34 7.53 2.46
CA ALA A 141 -8.05 6.92 1.17
C ALA A 141 -9.11 5.87 0.79
N ILE A 142 -9.49 5.00 1.73
CA ILE A 142 -10.50 3.96 1.52
C ILE A 142 -11.88 4.59 1.23
N GLU A 143 -12.25 5.65 1.95
CA GLU A 143 -13.49 6.41 1.67
C GLU A 143 -13.47 7.00 0.24
N GLN A 144 -12.34 7.60 -0.17
CA GLN A 144 -12.18 8.16 -1.51
C GLN A 144 -12.36 7.11 -2.60
N TRP A 145 -11.69 5.95 -2.48
CA TRP A 145 -11.85 4.85 -3.43
C TRP A 145 -13.28 4.30 -3.43
N ARG A 146 -13.89 4.19 -2.25
CA ARG A 146 -15.27 3.71 -2.13
C ARG A 146 -16.27 4.65 -2.78
N ALA A 147 -16.05 5.97 -2.73
CA ALA A 147 -16.92 6.96 -3.34
C ALA A 147 -17.08 6.77 -4.87
N GLU A 148 -16.07 6.20 -5.54
CA GLU A 148 -16.11 5.89 -6.98
C GLU A 148 -17.19 4.87 -7.36
N LYS A 149 -17.73 4.09 -6.39
CA LYS A 149 -18.82 3.14 -6.63
C LYS A 149 -20.02 3.79 -7.33
N ALA A 150 -20.36 5.03 -6.97
CA ALA A 150 -21.51 5.71 -7.55
C ALA A 150 -21.38 5.84 -9.08
N ASP A 151 -20.17 6.14 -9.56
CA ASP A 151 -19.90 6.26 -10.98
C ASP A 151 -19.75 4.89 -11.66
N TYR A 152 -19.22 3.89 -10.95
CA TYR A 152 -19.24 2.50 -11.41
C TYR A 152 -20.68 2.01 -11.67
N VAL A 153 -21.59 2.22 -10.71
CA VAL A 153 -23.00 1.79 -10.82
C VAL A 153 -23.69 2.51 -11.97
N LYS A 154 -23.51 3.84 -12.10
CA LYS A 154 -24.04 4.60 -13.25
C LYS A 154 -23.56 4.01 -14.58
N LYS A 155 -22.25 3.74 -14.73
CA LYS A 155 -21.69 3.15 -15.95
C LYS A 155 -22.27 1.77 -16.23
N LYS A 156 -22.41 0.91 -15.21
CA LYS A 156 -22.98 -0.44 -15.34
C LYS A 156 -24.44 -0.40 -15.81
N ILE A 157 -25.25 0.51 -15.27
CA ILE A 157 -26.64 0.74 -15.70
C ILE A 157 -26.68 1.21 -17.15
N VAL A 158 -25.84 2.19 -17.53
CA VAL A 158 -25.75 2.66 -18.91
C VAL A 158 -25.46 1.49 -19.86
N VAL A 159 -24.45 0.66 -19.57
CA VAL A 159 -24.11 -0.52 -20.39
C VAL A 159 -25.28 -1.50 -20.52
N GLN A 160 -26.02 -1.75 -19.42
CA GLN A 160 -27.21 -2.61 -19.45
C GLN A 160 -28.36 -2.02 -20.29
N THR A 161 -28.55 -0.69 -20.26
CA THR A 161 -29.64 -0.02 -20.98
C THR A 161 -29.34 0.25 -22.46
N THR A 162 -28.07 0.43 -22.86
CA THR A 162 -27.72 0.78 -24.24
C THR A 162 -27.41 -0.40 -25.15
N GLY A 163 -27.35 -1.64 -24.63
CA GLY A 163 -27.38 -2.89 -25.40
C GLY A 163 -26.25 -3.12 -26.43
N ASN A 164 -25.32 -2.18 -26.65
CA ASN A 164 -24.25 -2.25 -27.64
C ASN A 164 -22.89 -1.81 -27.07
N LEU A 165 -21.97 -2.77 -27.06
CA LEU A 165 -20.49 -2.73 -27.03
C LEU A 165 -19.77 -1.37 -26.87
N VAL A 166 -19.01 -1.23 -25.78
CA VAL A 166 -17.58 -0.90 -25.84
C VAL A 166 -16.87 -1.70 -24.73
N THR A 167 -16.14 -2.75 -25.13
CA THR A 167 -15.06 -3.32 -24.32
C THR A 167 -14.03 -2.22 -24.04
N MET A 168 -13.75 -1.91 -22.77
CA MET A 168 -12.47 -1.32 -22.38
C MET A 168 -11.97 -1.97 -21.09
N SER A 169 -10.87 -2.69 -21.29
CA SER A 169 -9.85 -3.08 -20.32
C SER A 169 -9.60 -2.03 -19.24
N ARG A 170 -9.63 -2.47 -17.98
CA ARG A 170 -8.55 -2.22 -17.02
C ARG A 170 -8.27 -3.53 -16.30
#